data_AF-A0A166CKA0-F1
#
_entry.id   AF-A0A166CKA0-F1
#
_cell.length_a   1.000
_cell.length_b   1.000
_cell.length_c   1.000
_cell.angle_alpha   90.00
_cell.angle_beta   90.00
_cell.angle_gamma   90.00
#
_symmetry.space_group_name_H-M   'P 1'
#
loop_
_entity.id
_entity.type
_entity.pdbx_description
1 polymer ?
#
loop_
_entity_poly.entity_id
_entity_poly.type
_entity_poly.pdbx_seq_one_letter_code
_entity_poly.pdbx_strand_id
1 'polypeptide(L)'
;MTSAATTETYPITGIPTNARPQIDPVPLRPEINAWVSNPANADQVALFVLALDKFQKLDYEDKLSYFKVCGIHGLPRAPWDQPPNVDGGYYCAHGSILFPTWHRPYLLLFEQRIYEIMINDIIPLAKPQDQPRLLDLAKSWRFPYWDWAVVNVDVPDIVRRPFLPEVISKSLAGVFGVNVQKDPETGAIQPNNPLYSFRTPEPMGKYGIPVDNSQPYDIAKSTSRYPPRYKQGDQSAETQWTNGVQNNDDVTKALRVQQDDDSPNHPSALGGSVYRLLTPGQYKYYGDFATVTYNPPSGSSSAKADAGAPGERENLKANFRPPSSHTSLESVHNTAHHSIGGDFTLPGFGTGHMADQSIAAFDPIFWLHHCHIDRLLAIWQTLNPDLWLLDADVERSARGKMSEKALSPFHADKKRTSYTSNKVREWTQFGYTYPELQYWLPQYRDGNGKFSQEKYVADVSRQVKALYAPTTGTSTGYDYVVNVEYDRYVPRIPSRTDADVLLIKDSH
;
A
#
# COMPACT_ATOMS: atom_id res chain seq x y z
N MET A 1 23.48 11.78 -29.33
CA MET A 1 24.03 12.68 -28.30
C MET A 1 23.82 12.01 -26.96
N THR A 2 24.89 11.60 -26.30
CA THR A 2 24.85 10.99 -24.98
C THR A 2 24.39 12.03 -23.96
N SER A 3 23.17 11.86 -23.45
CA SER A 3 22.62 12.66 -22.35
C SER A 3 23.59 12.58 -21.17
N ALA A 4 24.11 13.72 -20.73
CA ALA A 4 24.89 13.81 -19.51
C ALA A 4 23.96 13.41 -18.34
N ALA A 5 24.22 12.24 -17.75
CA ALA A 5 23.49 11.80 -16.56
C ALA A 5 23.59 12.89 -15.50
N THR A 6 22.46 13.53 -15.19
CA THR A 6 22.40 14.58 -14.17
C THR A 6 22.88 13.99 -12.86
N THR A 7 23.96 14.54 -12.29
CA THR A 7 24.53 14.08 -11.02
C THR A 7 23.61 14.36 -9.82
N GLU A 8 22.67 15.30 -9.97
CA GLU A 8 21.69 15.70 -8.97
C GLU A 8 20.56 14.66 -8.81
N THR A 9 20.29 14.31 -7.56
CA THR A 9 19.15 13.48 -7.15
C THR A 9 17.83 14.21 -7.24
N TYR A 10 16.73 13.47 -7.26
CA TYR A 10 15.38 14.00 -7.09
C TYR A 10 15.01 14.03 -5.60
N PRO A 11 14.95 15.22 -4.95
CA PRO A 11 14.58 15.31 -3.55
C PRO A 11 13.11 14.96 -3.35
N ILE A 12 12.87 13.94 -2.53
CA ILE A 12 11.54 13.62 -2.04
C ILE A 12 11.36 14.41 -0.75
N THR A 13 10.31 15.23 -0.70
CA THR A 13 10.01 16.13 0.43
C THR A 13 8.55 16.06 0.87
N GLY A 14 7.68 15.46 0.05
CA GLY A 14 6.23 15.58 0.17
C GLY A 14 5.73 16.88 -0.46
N ILE A 15 4.42 17.13 -0.37
CA ILE A 15 3.84 18.39 -0.86
C ILE A 15 4.16 19.50 0.16
N PRO A 16 4.79 20.62 -0.25
CA PRO A 16 5.25 21.65 0.67
C PRO A 16 4.13 22.19 1.57
N THR A 17 4.40 22.26 2.87
CA THR A 17 3.59 23.00 3.85
C THR A 17 4.49 23.82 4.75
N ASN A 18 4.00 24.95 5.25
CA ASN A 18 4.67 25.72 6.31
C ASN A 18 4.23 25.27 7.71
N ALA A 19 3.54 24.12 7.80
CA ALA A 19 2.93 23.63 9.02
C ALA A 19 3.98 23.00 9.92
N ARG A 20 3.99 23.35 11.21
CA ARG A 20 4.80 22.65 12.20
C ARG A 20 4.20 21.26 12.46
N PRO A 21 5.02 20.18 12.41
CA PRO A 21 4.56 18.82 12.66
C PRO A 21 3.85 18.71 14.01
N GLN A 22 2.76 17.94 14.06
CA GLN A 22 1.92 17.74 15.26
C GLN A 22 1.44 19.03 15.96
N ILE A 23 1.48 20.19 15.31
CA ILE A 23 1.02 21.45 15.92
C ILE A 23 0.00 22.12 15.02
N ASP A 24 0.40 22.39 13.78
CA ASP A 24 -0.44 23.09 12.82
C ASP A 24 -1.23 22.08 11.96
N PRO A 25 -2.44 22.44 11.50
CA PRO A 25 -3.19 21.60 10.57
C PRO A 25 -2.40 21.31 9.29
N VAL A 26 -2.41 20.05 8.88
CA VAL A 26 -1.92 19.60 7.57
C VAL A 26 -3.04 18.94 6.78
N PRO A 27 -3.02 19.01 5.43
CA PRO A 27 -4.02 18.34 4.61
C PRO A 27 -4.16 16.83 4.89
N LEU A 28 -5.37 16.31 4.74
CA LEU A 28 -5.69 14.91 4.98
C LEU A 28 -5.53 14.12 3.69
N ARG A 29 -4.96 12.91 3.76
CA ARG A 29 -5.18 11.87 2.77
C ARG A 29 -6.59 11.30 3.00
N PRO A 30 -7.56 11.53 2.10
CA PRO A 30 -8.93 11.13 2.35
C PRO A 30 -9.20 9.68 1.92
N GLU A 31 -10.28 9.08 2.39
CA GLU A 31 -10.80 7.83 1.83
C GLU A 31 -11.31 8.10 0.41
N ILE A 32 -10.92 7.26 -0.56
CA ILE A 32 -11.12 7.52 -1.99
C ILE A 32 -12.60 7.64 -2.38
N ASN A 33 -13.49 6.77 -1.90
CA ASN A 33 -14.90 6.81 -2.28
C ASN A 33 -15.59 8.04 -1.67
N ALA A 34 -15.32 8.35 -0.40
CA ALA A 34 -15.82 9.55 0.26
C ALA A 34 -15.33 10.83 -0.43
N TRP A 35 -14.07 10.85 -0.86
CA TRP A 35 -13.49 11.99 -1.57
C TRP A 35 -14.11 12.17 -2.95
N VAL A 36 -14.18 11.11 -3.76
CA VAL A 36 -14.68 11.15 -5.14
C VAL A 36 -16.18 11.41 -5.22
N SER A 37 -16.97 10.83 -4.30
CA SER A 37 -18.42 10.95 -4.33
C SER A 37 -18.93 12.33 -3.90
N ASN A 38 -18.11 13.11 -3.19
CA ASN A 38 -18.47 14.47 -2.80
C ASN A 38 -18.33 15.43 -3.99
N PRO A 39 -19.43 16.02 -4.51
CA PRO A 39 -19.38 16.91 -5.67
C PRO A 39 -18.51 18.17 -5.46
N ALA A 40 -18.30 18.59 -4.21
CA ALA A 40 -17.43 19.72 -3.90
C ALA A 40 -15.95 19.45 -4.26
N ASN A 41 -15.57 18.18 -4.36
CA ASN A 41 -14.21 17.77 -4.71
C ASN A 41 -14.02 17.55 -6.22
N ALA A 42 -15.07 17.70 -7.04
CA ALA A 42 -15.05 17.30 -8.46
C ALA A 42 -13.87 17.90 -9.24
N ASP A 43 -13.55 19.18 -9.02
CA ASP A 43 -12.42 19.86 -9.68
C ASP A 43 -11.06 19.38 -9.17
N GLN A 44 -10.94 19.06 -7.88
CA GLN A 44 -9.71 18.50 -7.31
C GLN A 44 -9.49 17.06 -7.81
N VAL A 45 -10.57 16.28 -7.96
CA VAL A 45 -10.52 14.93 -8.55
C VAL A 45 -10.19 14.98 -10.03
N ALA A 46 -10.79 15.90 -10.80
CA ALA A 46 -10.48 16.11 -12.20
C ALA A 46 -9.00 16.50 -12.41
N LEU A 47 -8.49 17.39 -11.57
CA LEU A 47 -7.07 17.78 -11.56
C LEU A 47 -6.15 16.58 -11.31
N PHE A 48 -6.50 15.73 -10.33
CA PHE A 48 -5.77 14.50 -10.03
C PHE A 48 -5.78 13.50 -11.19
N VAL A 49 -6.95 13.27 -11.78
CA VAL A 49 -7.10 12.36 -12.92
C VAL A 49 -6.25 12.81 -14.12
N LEU A 50 -6.27 14.11 -14.46
CA LEU A 50 -5.44 14.63 -15.55
C LEU A 50 -3.95 14.53 -15.26
N ALA A 51 -3.54 14.79 -14.01
CA ALA A 51 -2.14 14.67 -13.61
C ALA A 51 -1.66 13.21 -13.65
N LEU A 52 -2.48 12.26 -13.18
CA LEU A 52 -2.15 10.84 -13.22
C LEU A 52 -2.13 10.30 -14.66
N ASP A 53 -3.08 10.70 -15.51
CA ASP A 53 -3.09 10.34 -16.94
C ASP A 53 -1.82 10.85 -17.64
N LYS A 54 -1.42 12.10 -17.39
CA LYS A 54 -0.15 12.64 -17.92
C LYS A 54 1.05 11.88 -17.34
N PHE A 55 1.05 11.56 -16.05
CA PHE A 55 2.14 10.83 -15.40
C PHE A 55 2.40 9.47 -16.05
N GLN A 56 1.33 8.72 -16.35
CA GLN A 56 1.38 7.41 -17.02
C GLN A 56 1.88 7.48 -18.47
N LYS A 57 1.81 8.66 -19.10
CA LYS A 57 2.21 8.89 -20.50
C LYS A 57 3.57 9.57 -20.66
N LEU A 58 4.25 9.94 -19.56
CA LEU A 58 5.62 10.45 -19.62
C LEU A 58 6.54 9.43 -20.30
N ASP A 59 7.61 9.90 -20.94
CA ASP A 59 8.60 9.05 -21.61
C ASP A 59 9.11 7.96 -20.66
N TYR A 60 9.10 6.70 -21.11
CA TYR A 60 9.36 5.53 -20.27
C TYR A 60 10.84 5.42 -19.89
N GLU A 61 11.71 6.20 -20.54
CA GLU A 61 13.11 6.38 -20.14
C GLU A 61 13.34 7.54 -19.16
N ASP A 62 12.36 8.44 -18.97
CA ASP A 62 12.45 9.48 -17.95
C ASP A 62 12.42 8.83 -16.56
N LYS A 63 13.43 9.12 -15.74
CA LYS A 63 13.52 8.63 -14.36
C LYS A 63 12.29 8.99 -13.52
N LEU A 64 11.61 10.09 -13.82
CA LEU A 64 10.39 10.54 -13.12
C LEU A 64 9.11 10.12 -13.83
N SER A 65 9.15 9.21 -14.80
CA SER A 65 7.96 8.61 -15.41
C SER A 65 7.27 7.63 -14.48
N TYR A 66 5.98 7.40 -14.69
CA TYR A 66 5.21 6.39 -13.96
C TYR A 66 5.90 5.02 -14.08
N PHE A 67 6.36 4.66 -15.27
CA PHE A 67 7.02 3.39 -15.53
C PHE A 67 8.30 3.21 -14.68
N LYS A 68 9.21 4.19 -14.68
CA LYS A 68 10.44 4.12 -13.88
C LYS A 68 10.16 4.19 -12.37
N VAL A 69 9.17 4.98 -11.94
CA VAL A 69 8.77 5.05 -10.54
C VAL A 69 8.19 3.71 -10.06
N CYS A 70 7.25 3.10 -10.80
CA CYS A 70 6.74 1.75 -10.52
C CYS A 70 7.86 0.71 -10.49
N GLY A 71 8.84 0.84 -11.40
CA GLY A 71 9.99 -0.07 -11.49
C GLY A 71 10.92 -0.06 -10.27
N ILE A 72 10.85 0.96 -9.40
CA ILE A 72 11.58 0.97 -8.11
C ILE A 72 11.17 -0.24 -7.25
N HIS A 73 9.92 -0.68 -7.34
CA HIS A 73 9.40 -1.76 -6.50
C HIS A 73 9.93 -3.14 -6.88
N GLY A 74 10.35 -3.36 -8.12
CA GLY A 74 10.74 -4.68 -8.58
C GLY A 74 11.27 -4.70 -10.00
N LEU A 75 10.51 -5.26 -10.93
CA LEU A 75 10.88 -5.30 -12.34
C LEU A 75 10.77 -3.91 -12.98
N PRO A 76 11.66 -3.54 -13.91
CA PRO A 76 12.68 -4.38 -14.55
C PRO A 76 14.03 -4.44 -13.81
N ARG A 77 14.10 -4.08 -12.51
CA ARG A 77 15.32 -4.03 -11.68
C ARG A 77 16.34 -3.00 -12.16
N ALA A 78 15.86 -1.94 -12.82
CA ALA A 78 16.71 -0.84 -13.24
C ALA A 78 17.08 0.04 -12.04
N PRO A 79 18.31 0.59 -11.98
CA PRO A 79 18.66 1.55 -10.94
C PRO A 79 17.85 2.83 -11.07
N TRP A 80 17.45 3.40 -9.93
CA TRP A 80 16.69 4.64 -9.88
C TRP A 80 17.38 5.67 -9.00
N ASP A 81 17.65 6.86 -9.56
CA ASP A 81 18.28 7.99 -8.88
C ASP A 81 19.62 7.67 -8.18
N GLN A 82 20.27 6.57 -8.55
CA GLN A 82 21.57 6.13 -8.03
C GLN A 82 22.74 6.73 -8.81
N PRO A 83 23.96 6.70 -8.26
CA PRO A 83 25.18 6.94 -9.04
C PRO A 83 25.29 5.95 -10.22
N PRO A 84 26.06 6.29 -11.27
CA PRO A 84 26.35 5.35 -12.36
C PRO A 84 26.94 4.03 -11.84
N ASN A 85 26.62 2.92 -12.50
CA ASN A 85 27.11 1.56 -12.21
C ASN A 85 26.64 0.92 -10.89
N VAL A 86 25.60 1.47 -10.25
CA VAL A 86 24.88 0.75 -9.18
C VAL A 86 23.84 -0.16 -9.82
N ASP A 87 23.80 -1.43 -9.42
CA ASP A 87 22.74 -2.35 -9.84
C ASP A 87 21.41 -1.96 -9.15
N GLY A 88 20.32 -1.96 -9.91
CA GLY A 88 19.00 -1.58 -9.41
C GLY A 88 18.43 -2.62 -8.45
N GLY A 89 18.65 -3.91 -8.75
CA GLY A 89 18.20 -5.01 -7.90
C GLY A 89 16.72 -4.91 -7.50
N TYR A 90 16.40 -5.44 -6.32
CA TYR A 90 15.10 -5.28 -5.67
C TYR A 90 15.22 -4.30 -4.51
N TYR A 91 14.69 -3.09 -4.67
CA TYR A 91 14.72 -2.10 -3.60
C TYR A 91 13.65 -2.36 -2.52
N CYS A 92 12.50 -2.92 -2.88
CA CYS A 92 11.37 -3.04 -1.97
C CYS A 92 11.70 -3.90 -0.75
N ALA A 93 11.45 -3.36 0.44
CA ALA A 93 11.70 -4.06 1.68
C ALA A 93 10.52 -4.99 2.00
N HIS A 94 10.59 -6.27 1.60
CA HIS A 94 9.65 -7.31 2.01
C HIS A 94 10.38 -8.37 2.85
N GLY A 95 9.69 -9.00 3.80
CA GLY A 95 10.31 -9.88 4.79
C GLY A 95 11.35 -9.13 5.64
N SER A 96 11.10 -7.84 5.89
CA SER A 96 12.01 -6.97 6.60
C SER A 96 11.26 -6.07 7.54
N ILE A 97 11.86 -5.77 8.70
CA ILE A 97 11.32 -4.78 9.66
C ILE A 97 11.19 -3.39 9.02
N LEU A 98 11.94 -3.14 7.93
CA LEU A 98 11.86 -1.90 7.16
C LEU A 98 10.65 -1.84 6.22
N PHE A 99 9.85 -2.91 6.11
CA PHE A 99 8.68 -2.95 5.22
C PHE A 99 7.78 -1.71 5.36
N PRO A 100 7.27 -1.34 6.54
CA PRO A 100 6.35 -0.21 6.63
C PRO A 100 7.04 1.12 6.30
N THR A 101 8.30 1.27 6.71
CA THR A 101 9.03 2.54 6.61
C THR A 101 9.63 2.78 5.23
N TRP A 102 9.94 1.74 4.46
CA TRP A 102 10.39 1.85 3.08
C TRP A 102 9.28 2.32 2.14
N HIS A 103 8.05 1.83 2.34
CA HIS A 103 6.91 2.20 1.49
C HIS A 103 6.42 3.64 1.71
N ARG A 104 6.69 4.27 2.86
CA ARG A 104 6.34 5.67 3.14
C ARG A 104 7.01 6.68 2.18
N PRO A 105 8.36 6.76 2.05
CA PRO A 105 9.00 7.63 1.08
C PRO A 105 8.70 7.24 -0.37
N TYR A 106 8.38 5.97 -0.65
CA TYR A 106 7.92 5.55 -1.97
C TYR A 106 6.57 6.19 -2.34
N LEU A 107 5.62 6.18 -1.41
CA LEU A 107 4.34 6.86 -1.56
C LEU A 107 4.49 8.38 -1.63
N LEU A 108 5.42 8.97 -0.87
CA LEU A 108 5.73 10.40 -0.94
C LEU A 108 6.27 10.82 -2.31
N LEU A 109 7.16 10.02 -2.91
CA LEU A 109 7.64 10.23 -4.27
C LEU A 109 6.47 10.29 -5.26
N PHE A 110 5.56 9.32 -5.18
CA PHE A 110 4.42 9.22 -6.08
C PHE A 110 3.44 10.39 -5.92
N GLU A 111 3.06 10.71 -4.68
CA GLU A 111 2.19 11.84 -4.35
C GLU A 111 2.81 13.18 -4.79
N GLN A 112 4.09 13.39 -4.51
CA GLN A 112 4.81 14.62 -4.91
C GLN A 112 4.85 14.75 -6.43
N ARG A 113 5.13 13.67 -7.18
CA ARG A 113 5.17 13.74 -8.64
C ARG A 113 3.83 14.12 -9.23
N ILE A 114 2.75 13.57 -8.73
CA ILE A 114 1.40 13.93 -9.20
C ILE A 114 1.12 15.40 -8.93
N TYR A 115 1.40 15.89 -7.73
CA TYR A 115 1.25 17.31 -7.39
C TYR A 115 2.07 18.23 -8.31
N GLU A 116 3.33 17.88 -8.57
CA GLU A 116 4.19 18.66 -9.46
C GLU A 116 3.64 18.71 -10.90
N ILE A 117 3.04 17.62 -11.39
CA ILE A 117 2.34 17.61 -12.69
C ILE A 117 1.09 18.50 -12.62
N MET A 118 0.32 18.44 -11.54
CA MET A 118 -0.85 19.31 -11.38
C MET A 118 -0.46 20.79 -11.57
N ILE A 119 0.55 21.26 -10.83
CA ILE A 119 0.90 22.69 -10.79
C ILE A 119 1.69 23.17 -12.01
N ASN A 120 2.54 22.33 -12.59
CA ASN A 120 3.44 22.75 -13.67
C ASN A 120 2.89 22.44 -15.06
N ASP A 121 2.02 21.43 -15.17
CA ASP A 121 1.59 20.91 -16.47
C ASP A 121 0.10 21.03 -16.72
N ILE A 122 -0.75 20.79 -15.70
CA ILE A 122 -2.21 20.72 -15.90
C ILE A 122 -2.86 22.07 -15.66
N ILE A 123 -2.59 22.72 -14.52
CA ILE A 123 -3.19 24.01 -14.16
C ILE A 123 -2.91 25.10 -15.21
N PRO A 124 -1.70 25.22 -15.80
CA PRO A 124 -1.45 26.21 -16.84
C PRO A 124 -2.32 26.06 -18.11
N LEU A 125 -2.88 24.86 -18.35
CA LEU A 125 -3.78 24.58 -19.47
C LEU A 125 -5.25 24.89 -19.15
N ALA A 126 -5.60 25.03 -17.87
CA ALA A 126 -6.95 25.40 -17.45
C ALA A 126 -7.26 26.87 -17.77
N LYS A 127 -8.54 27.21 -17.75
CA LYS A 127 -9.02 28.59 -17.96
C LYS A 127 -8.32 29.56 -16.98
N PRO A 128 -7.75 30.69 -17.43
CA PRO A 128 -6.96 31.59 -16.58
C PRO A 128 -7.65 32.02 -15.27
N GLN A 129 -8.98 32.24 -15.30
CA GLN A 129 -9.75 32.61 -14.12
C GLN A 129 -9.86 31.51 -13.06
N ASP A 130 -9.70 30.23 -13.45
CA ASP A 130 -9.79 29.08 -12.54
C ASP A 130 -8.42 28.73 -11.94
N GLN A 131 -7.30 29.14 -12.55
CA GLN A 131 -5.95 28.74 -12.14
C GLN A 131 -5.62 29.05 -10.67
N PRO A 132 -5.93 30.23 -10.10
CA PRO A 132 -5.64 30.51 -8.69
C PRO A 132 -6.36 29.55 -7.74
N ARG A 133 -7.64 29.28 -8.01
CA ARG A 133 -8.45 28.34 -7.22
C ARG A 133 -7.93 26.90 -7.38
N LEU A 134 -7.55 26.50 -8.58
CA LEU A 134 -6.97 25.18 -8.83
C LEU A 134 -5.62 24.99 -8.12
N LEU A 135 -4.80 26.04 -7.99
CA LEU A 135 -3.57 25.98 -7.20
C LEU A 135 -3.86 25.73 -5.71
N ASP A 136 -4.91 26.34 -5.16
CA ASP A 136 -5.30 26.10 -3.77
C ASP A 136 -5.86 24.69 -3.58
N LEU A 137 -6.60 24.17 -4.57
CA LEU A 137 -7.02 22.76 -4.59
C LEU A 137 -5.82 21.81 -4.68
N ALA A 138 -4.80 22.11 -5.49
CA ALA A 138 -3.59 21.30 -5.59
C ALA A 138 -2.80 21.28 -4.27
N LYS A 139 -2.64 22.43 -3.60
CA LYS A 139 -1.93 22.53 -2.32
C LYS A 139 -2.60 21.74 -1.20
N SER A 140 -3.92 21.68 -1.21
CA SER A 140 -4.74 20.93 -0.24
C SER A 140 -4.95 19.46 -0.61
N TRP A 141 -4.64 19.07 -1.85
CA TRP A 141 -4.79 17.68 -2.29
C TRP A 141 -3.73 16.79 -1.64
N ARG A 142 -4.13 15.59 -1.22
CA ARG A 142 -3.23 14.49 -0.87
C ARG A 142 -3.76 13.20 -1.49
N PHE A 143 -2.87 12.26 -1.73
CA PHE A 143 -3.20 11.01 -2.38
C PHE A 143 -4.19 10.20 -1.51
N PRO A 144 -5.33 9.75 -2.05
CA PRO A 144 -6.35 9.10 -1.24
C PRO A 144 -5.96 7.66 -0.86
N TYR A 145 -6.48 7.17 0.26
CA TYR A 145 -6.35 5.76 0.64
C TYR A 145 -7.60 4.97 0.29
N TRP A 146 -7.44 3.67 0.06
CA TRP A 146 -8.55 2.72 -0.05
C TRP A 146 -8.62 1.85 1.20
N ASP A 147 -9.67 2.05 2.00
CA ASP A 147 -9.90 1.25 3.19
C ASP A 147 -10.56 -0.08 2.83
N TRP A 148 -9.76 -1.10 2.59
CA TRP A 148 -10.27 -2.42 2.24
C TRP A 148 -10.68 -3.26 3.46
N ALA A 149 -10.48 -2.75 4.67
CA ALA A 149 -10.71 -3.48 5.92
C ALA A 149 -12.09 -3.22 6.54
N VAL A 150 -12.84 -2.24 6.02
CA VAL A 150 -14.21 -1.98 6.46
C VAL A 150 -15.18 -3.07 6.04
N VAL A 151 -16.30 -3.18 6.77
CA VAL A 151 -17.42 -4.03 6.38
C VAL A 151 -17.97 -3.63 5.01
N ASN A 152 -18.41 -4.62 4.22
CA ASN A 152 -18.98 -4.41 2.89
C ASN A 152 -18.04 -3.69 1.91
N VAL A 153 -16.73 -3.80 2.11
CA VAL A 153 -15.70 -3.27 1.20
C VAL A 153 -16.00 -3.61 -0.26
N ASP A 154 -15.79 -2.67 -1.16
CA ASP A 154 -15.78 -2.90 -2.60
C ASP A 154 -14.48 -2.30 -3.19
N VAL A 155 -14.13 -2.71 -4.41
CA VAL A 155 -13.15 -1.96 -5.21
C VAL A 155 -13.69 -0.52 -5.37
N PRO A 156 -12.87 0.53 -5.23
CA PRO A 156 -13.36 1.91 -5.30
C PRO A 156 -14.14 2.18 -6.58
N ASP A 157 -15.26 2.90 -6.50
CA ASP A 157 -16.20 3.08 -7.63
C ASP A 157 -15.52 3.68 -8.86
N ILE A 158 -14.63 4.65 -8.63
CA ILE A 158 -13.83 5.25 -9.70
C ILE A 158 -12.87 4.23 -10.30
N VAL A 159 -12.27 3.33 -9.53
CA VAL A 159 -11.32 2.32 -10.03
C VAL A 159 -12.03 1.22 -10.81
N ARG A 160 -13.30 0.92 -10.50
CA ARG A 160 -14.07 -0.18 -11.10
C ARG A 160 -14.38 0.02 -12.59
N ARG A 161 -14.34 1.25 -13.09
CA ARG A 161 -14.87 1.59 -14.42
C ARG A 161 -13.80 2.22 -15.33
N PRO A 162 -13.79 1.91 -16.63
CA PRO A 162 -12.84 2.50 -17.57
C PRO A 162 -13.15 3.98 -17.88
N PHE A 163 -14.31 4.48 -17.47
CA PHE A 163 -14.77 5.84 -17.65
C PHE A 163 -15.00 6.54 -16.30
N LEU A 164 -14.88 7.87 -16.32
CA LEU A 164 -15.01 8.70 -15.12
C LEU A 164 -16.49 8.97 -14.77
N PRO A 165 -16.81 9.17 -13.47
CA PRO A 165 -18.11 9.67 -13.03
C PRO A 165 -18.53 10.95 -13.75
N GLU A 166 -19.83 11.10 -14.02
CA GLU A 166 -20.37 12.23 -14.79
C GLU A 166 -20.00 13.60 -14.19
N VAL A 167 -19.98 13.71 -12.86
CA VAL A 167 -19.60 14.95 -12.17
C VAL A 167 -18.15 15.37 -12.46
N ILE A 168 -17.24 14.39 -12.58
CA ILE A 168 -15.84 14.63 -12.93
C ILE A 168 -15.72 14.96 -14.41
N SER A 169 -16.42 14.24 -15.27
CA SER A 169 -16.48 14.52 -16.72
C SER A 169 -16.97 15.94 -17.02
N LYS A 170 -17.97 16.43 -16.27
CA LYS A 170 -18.45 17.82 -16.35
C LYS A 170 -17.38 18.83 -15.94
N SER A 171 -16.62 18.56 -14.88
CA SER A 171 -15.49 19.40 -14.46
C SER A 171 -14.39 19.44 -15.53
N LEU A 172 -14.03 18.29 -16.11
CA LEU A 172 -13.02 18.20 -17.18
C LEU A 172 -13.38 19.07 -18.39
N ALA A 173 -14.62 19.00 -18.87
CA ALA A 173 -15.09 19.84 -19.96
C ALA A 173 -15.20 21.32 -19.57
N GLY A 174 -15.75 21.59 -18.38
CA GLY A 174 -16.09 22.94 -17.93
C GLY A 174 -14.90 23.78 -17.48
N VAL A 175 -13.93 23.19 -16.77
CA VAL A 175 -12.80 23.89 -16.15
C VAL A 175 -11.53 23.75 -16.98
N PHE A 176 -11.26 22.54 -17.47
CA PHE A 176 -10.02 22.21 -18.18
C PHE A 176 -10.16 22.23 -19.71
N GLY A 177 -11.38 22.45 -20.23
CA GLY A 177 -11.62 22.46 -21.68
C GLY A 177 -11.32 21.12 -22.36
N VAL A 178 -11.30 20.03 -21.60
CA VAL A 178 -10.99 18.70 -22.11
C VAL A 178 -12.16 18.17 -22.90
N ASN A 179 -11.89 17.68 -24.11
CA ASN A 179 -12.92 17.11 -24.97
C ASN A 179 -13.34 15.73 -24.45
N VAL A 180 -14.50 15.68 -23.77
CA VAL A 180 -15.06 14.43 -23.26
C VAL A 180 -15.88 13.75 -24.36
N GLN A 181 -15.18 13.08 -25.28
CA GLN A 181 -15.80 12.36 -26.39
C GLN A 181 -15.75 10.86 -26.18
N LYS A 182 -16.74 10.18 -26.77
CA LYS A 182 -16.73 8.73 -26.90
C LYS A 182 -15.77 8.36 -28.05
N ASP A 183 -14.74 7.61 -27.74
CA ASP A 183 -13.83 6.98 -28.68
C ASP A 183 -14.66 6.18 -29.70
N PRO A 184 -14.54 6.47 -31.01
CA PRO A 184 -15.40 5.89 -32.02
C PRO A 184 -15.14 4.40 -32.28
N GLU A 185 -13.94 3.89 -31.95
CA GLU A 185 -13.55 2.49 -32.20
C GLU A 185 -13.86 1.58 -31.01
N THR A 186 -13.61 2.06 -29.80
CA THR A 186 -13.74 1.29 -28.56
C THR A 186 -15.01 1.61 -27.79
N GLY A 187 -15.65 2.75 -28.08
CA GLY A 187 -16.78 3.26 -27.32
C GLY A 187 -16.43 3.82 -25.94
N ALA A 188 -15.14 3.94 -25.58
CA ALA A 188 -14.68 4.46 -24.30
C ALA A 188 -14.83 5.99 -24.20
N ILE A 189 -15.09 6.55 -23.02
CA ILE A 189 -15.18 8.01 -22.84
C ILE A 189 -13.77 8.55 -22.54
N GLN A 190 -13.28 9.49 -23.35
CA GLN A 190 -12.01 10.18 -23.12
C GLN A 190 -12.17 11.38 -22.16
N PRO A 191 -11.14 11.74 -21.37
CA PRO A 191 -9.95 10.93 -21.13
C PRO A 191 -10.31 9.63 -20.40
N ASN A 192 -9.68 8.53 -20.81
CA ASN A 192 -9.81 7.26 -20.12
C ASN A 192 -9.45 7.42 -18.64
N ASN A 193 -10.06 6.61 -17.77
CA ASN A 193 -9.77 6.67 -16.35
C ASN A 193 -8.40 6.02 -16.03
N PRO A 194 -7.38 6.79 -15.60
CA PRO A 194 -6.03 6.27 -15.35
C PRO A 194 -5.93 5.44 -14.06
N LEU A 195 -6.99 5.38 -13.25
CA LEU A 195 -7.08 4.49 -12.08
C LEU A 195 -7.59 3.09 -12.43
N TYR A 196 -8.21 2.92 -13.61
CA TYR A 196 -8.80 1.64 -14.02
C TYR A 196 -7.72 0.60 -14.29
N SER A 197 -6.72 0.96 -15.10
CA SER A 197 -5.53 0.17 -15.36
C SER A 197 -4.40 1.08 -15.86
N PHE A 198 -3.15 0.64 -15.67
CA PHE A 198 -2.02 1.26 -16.36
C PHE A 198 -1.84 0.58 -17.72
N ARG A 199 -1.67 1.37 -18.78
CA ARG A 199 -1.52 0.87 -20.16
C ARG A 199 -0.29 1.45 -20.85
N THR A 200 0.47 0.56 -21.47
CA THR A 200 1.67 0.88 -22.26
C THR A 200 1.36 0.93 -23.76
N PRO A 201 2.11 1.74 -24.55
CA PRO A 201 1.94 1.79 -26.00
C PRO A 201 2.23 0.45 -26.69
N GLU A 202 3.28 -0.23 -26.23
CA GLU A 202 3.74 -1.55 -26.67
C GLU A 202 3.73 -2.54 -25.50
N PRO A 203 3.80 -3.86 -25.73
CA PRO A 203 3.91 -4.84 -24.65
C PRO A 203 5.04 -4.52 -23.67
N MET A 204 4.82 -4.74 -22.37
CA MET A 204 5.75 -4.35 -21.29
C MET A 204 7.14 -4.98 -21.45
N GLY A 205 7.26 -6.11 -22.16
CA GLY A 205 8.54 -6.73 -22.51
C GLY A 205 9.45 -5.84 -23.37
N LYS A 206 8.89 -4.90 -24.14
CA LYS A 206 9.68 -3.88 -24.87
C LYS A 206 10.39 -2.91 -23.94
N TYR A 207 9.92 -2.77 -22.71
CA TYR A 207 10.45 -1.86 -21.69
C TYR A 207 11.22 -2.62 -20.59
N GLY A 208 11.61 -3.87 -20.85
CA GLY A 208 12.50 -4.64 -19.99
C GLY A 208 11.83 -5.59 -19.01
N ILE A 209 10.50 -5.76 -19.07
CA ILE A 209 9.83 -6.83 -18.30
C ILE A 209 10.22 -8.18 -18.90
N PRO A 210 10.81 -9.11 -18.12
CA PRO A 210 11.28 -10.39 -18.62
C PRO A 210 10.13 -11.31 -19.00
N VAL A 211 10.40 -12.21 -19.95
CA VAL A 211 9.48 -13.27 -20.35
C VAL A 211 9.31 -14.27 -19.20
N ASP A 212 8.06 -14.57 -18.84
CA ASP A 212 7.70 -15.63 -17.91
C ASP A 212 6.49 -16.42 -18.45
N ASN A 213 6.72 -17.70 -18.76
CA ASN A 213 5.69 -18.58 -19.34
C ASN A 213 4.58 -18.99 -18.35
N SER A 214 4.72 -18.65 -17.07
CA SER A 214 3.70 -18.89 -16.05
C SER A 214 2.83 -17.65 -15.77
N GLN A 215 3.40 -16.46 -15.92
CA GLN A 215 2.76 -15.16 -15.72
C GLN A 215 3.29 -14.19 -16.79
N PRO A 216 2.62 -14.09 -17.96
CA PRO A 216 3.18 -13.46 -19.15
C PRO A 216 3.05 -11.92 -19.10
N TYR A 217 3.66 -11.28 -18.10
CA TYR A 217 3.62 -9.82 -17.98
C TYR A 217 4.34 -9.12 -19.14
N ASP A 218 5.27 -9.80 -19.81
CA ASP A 218 6.00 -9.27 -20.96
C ASP A 218 5.10 -9.00 -22.18
N ILE A 219 4.07 -9.81 -22.40
CA ILE A 219 3.11 -9.61 -23.50
C ILE A 219 2.01 -8.60 -23.12
N ALA A 220 1.83 -8.32 -21.84
CA ALA A 220 0.80 -7.41 -21.36
C ALA A 220 1.06 -5.99 -21.85
N LYS A 221 0.02 -5.34 -22.39
CA LYS A 221 -0.01 -3.89 -22.62
C LYS A 221 -0.75 -3.15 -21.51
N SER A 222 -1.50 -3.85 -20.68
CA SER A 222 -2.25 -3.27 -19.58
C SER A 222 -2.19 -4.17 -18.36
N THR A 223 -2.23 -3.55 -17.18
CA THR A 223 -2.32 -4.30 -15.93
C THR A 223 -3.61 -5.11 -15.85
N SER A 224 -3.59 -6.18 -15.06
CA SER A 224 -4.71 -7.14 -14.90
C SER A 224 -4.96 -7.49 -13.45
N ARG A 225 -6.23 -7.71 -13.12
CA ARG A 225 -6.74 -8.29 -11.86
C ARG A 225 -7.59 -9.51 -12.18
N TYR A 226 -7.25 -10.65 -11.59
CA TYR A 226 -7.88 -11.96 -11.87
C TYR A 226 -7.91 -12.33 -13.36
N PRO A 227 -6.78 -12.27 -14.09
CA PRO A 227 -6.74 -12.74 -15.48
C PRO A 227 -7.07 -14.24 -15.58
N PRO A 228 -7.48 -14.72 -16.77
CA PRO A 228 -7.61 -16.16 -16.98
C PRO A 228 -6.25 -16.84 -16.80
N ARG A 229 -6.26 -18.12 -16.41
CA ARG A 229 -5.02 -18.90 -16.33
C ARG A 229 -4.30 -18.88 -17.68
N TYR A 230 -3.03 -18.50 -17.68
CA TYR A 230 -2.26 -18.45 -18.91
C TYR A 230 -1.97 -19.86 -19.44
N LYS A 231 -2.15 -20.03 -20.75
CA LYS A 231 -1.79 -21.23 -21.50
C LYS A 231 -1.33 -20.81 -22.90
N GLN A 232 -0.07 -21.08 -23.21
CA GLN A 232 0.48 -20.77 -24.53
C GLN A 232 -0.33 -21.48 -25.63
N GLY A 233 -0.64 -20.75 -26.70
CA GLY A 233 -1.47 -21.22 -27.82
C GLY A 233 -2.97 -21.08 -27.59
N ASP A 234 -3.42 -20.66 -26.40
CA ASP A 234 -4.79 -20.21 -26.16
C ASP A 234 -4.91 -18.73 -26.54
N GLN A 235 -5.35 -18.47 -27.78
CA GLN A 235 -5.47 -17.10 -28.32
C GLN A 235 -6.41 -16.21 -27.50
N SER A 236 -7.42 -16.79 -26.84
CA SER A 236 -8.35 -16.03 -26.00
C SER A 236 -7.66 -15.56 -24.72
N ALA A 237 -6.93 -16.47 -24.06
CA ALA A 237 -6.15 -16.13 -22.87
C ALA A 237 -5.03 -15.12 -23.22
N GLU A 238 -4.28 -15.35 -24.28
CA GLU A 238 -3.22 -14.44 -24.77
C GLU A 238 -3.75 -13.02 -25.04
N THR A 239 -4.93 -12.92 -25.69
CA THR A 239 -5.57 -11.62 -25.97
C THR A 239 -5.99 -10.90 -24.68
N GLN A 240 -6.56 -11.63 -23.72
CA GLN A 240 -6.96 -11.06 -22.42
C GLN A 240 -5.75 -10.59 -21.61
N TRP A 241 -4.66 -11.37 -21.60
CA TRP A 241 -3.40 -10.97 -20.96
C TRP A 241 -2.78 -9.75 -21.64
N THR A 242 -2.76 -9.73 -22.99
CA THR A 242 -2.22 -8.62 -23.76
C THR A 242 -3.01 -7.33 -23.51
N ASN A 243 -4.34 -7.39 -23.54
CA ASN A 243 -5.18 -6.20 -23.40
C ASN A 243 -5.41 -5.74 -21.96
N GLY A 244 -5.14 -6.62 -20.99
CA GLY A 244 -5.46 -6.43 -19.58
C GLY A 244 -6.93 -6.70 -19.27
N VAL A 245 -7.21 -7.25 -18.09
CA VAL A 245 -8.59 -7.48 -17.59
C VAL A 245 -8.76 -6.97 -16.17
N GLN A 246 -9.94 -6.42 -15.87
CA GLN A 246 -10.28 -5.89 -14.53
C GLN A 246 -11.50 -6.62 -13.98
N ASN A 247 -11.29 -7.83 -13.44
CA ASN A 247 -12.36 -8.63 -12.85
C ASN A 247 -12.64 -8.18 -11.40
N ASN A 248 -13.17 -6.96 -11.26
CA ASN A 248 -13.35 -6.30 -9.95
C ASN A 248 -14.39 -6.98 -9.05
N ASP A 249 -15.32 -7.76 -9.61
CA ASP A 249 -16.27 -8.55 -8.81
C ASP A 249 -15.58 -9.70 -8.06
N ASP A 250 -14.60 -10.34 -8.70
CA ASP A 250 -13.78 -11.38 -8.06
C ASP A 250 -12.89 -10.80 -6.96
N VAL A 251 -12.35 -9.60 -7.18
CA VAL A 251 -11.63 -8.84 -6.14
C VAL A 251 -12.54 -8.57 -4.93
N THR A 252 -13.73 -8.04 -5.16
CA THR A 252 -14.71 -7.76 -4.10
C THR A 252 -15.08 -9.03 -3.34
N LYS A 253 -15.34 -10.13 -4.06
CA LYS A 253 -15.62 -11.43 -3.44
C LYS A 253 -14.46 -11.90 -2.57
N ALA A 254 -13.22 -11.77 -3.03
CA ALA A 254 -12.02 -12.19 -2.30
C ALA A 254 -11.75 -11.34 -1.04
N LEU A 255 -12.06 -10.04 -1.06
CA LEU A 255 -11.92 -9.16 0.10
C LEU A 255 -13.00 -9.40 1.17
N ARG A 256 -14.17 -9.88 0.76
CA ARG A 256 -15.31 -10.21 1.63
C ARG A 256 -15.31 -11.64 2.16
N VAL A 257 -14.24 -12.42 1.93
CA VAL A 257 -14.15 -13.81 2.44
C VAL A 257 -14.38 -13.86 3.96
N GLN A 258 -15.26 -14.77 4.39
CA GLN A 258 -15.72 -14.95 5.77
C GLN A 258 -16.52 -13.77 6.36
N GLN A 259 -16.96 -12.81 5.55
CA GLN A 259 -18.05 -11.93 5.94
C GLN A 259 -19.35 -12.75 5.86
N ASP A 260 -20.04 -12.89 6.99
CA ASP A 260 -21.28 -13.66 7.08
C ASP A 260 -22.45 -12.89 6.43
N ASP A 261 -23.10 -13.51 5.44
CA ASP A 261 -24.26 -12.92 4.75
C ASP A 261 -25.43 -12.68 5.73
N ASP A 262 -25.54 -13.49 6.79
CA ASP A 262 -26.56 -13.35 7.84
C ASP A 262 -26.18 -12.30 8.90
N SER A 263 -24.92 -11.85 8.91
CA SER A 263 -24.39 -10.81 9.79
C SER A 263 -23.62 -9.75 8.99
N PRO A 264 -24.30 -8.93 8.15
CA PRO A 264 -23.67 -8.03 7.18
C PRO A 264 -22.81 -6.91 7.82
N ASN A 265 -22.87 -6.76 9.15
CA ASN A 265 -22.07 -5.82 9.93
C ASN A 265 -20.83 -6.46 10.59
N HIS A 266 -20.58 -7.75 10.36
CA HIS A 266 -19.37 -8.42 10.83
C HIS A 266 -18.20 -8.11 9.87
N PRO A 267 -16.98 -7.83 10.36
CA PRO A 267 -15.82 -7.65 9.48
C PRO A 267 -15.47 -8.96 8.75
N SER A 268 -14.89 -8.84 7.56
CA SER A 268 -14.24 -9.97 6.89
C SER A 268 -13.05 -10.48 7.71
N ALA A 269 -12.49 -11.65 7.35
CA ALA A 269 -11.28 -12.15 8.01
C ALA A 269 -10.16 -11.10 8.03
N LEU A 270 -9.99 -10.42 6.88
CA LEU A 270 -9.01 -9.38 6.67
C LEU A 270 -9.31 -8.12 7.53
N GLY A 271 -10.57 -7.70 7.61
CA GLY A 271 -10.98 -6.60 8.51
C GLY A 271 -10.78 -6.92 9.99
N GLY A 272 -11.09 -8.16 10.41
CA GLY A 272 -10.85 -8.64 11.77
C GLY A 272 -9.36 -8.66 12.12
N SER A 273 -8.49 -9.05 11.19
CA SER A 273 -7.04 -8.96 11.34
C SER A 273 -6.56 -7.52 11.52
N VAL A 274 -7.12 -6.55 10.78
CA VAL A 274 -6.80 -5.12 10.97
C VAL A 274 -7.26 -4.59 12.33
N TYR A 275 -8.44 -5.00 12.80
CA TYR A 275 -8.88 -4.63 14.15
C TYR A 275 -7.92 -5.14 15.23
N ARG A 276 -7.49 -6.41 15.13
CA ARG A 276 -6.48 -6.99 16.04
C ARG A 276 -5.15 -6.26 15.93
N LEU A 277 -4.68 -5.98 14.72
CA LEU A 277 -3.43 -5.26 14.43
C LEU A 277 -3.39 -3.88 15.12
N LEU A 278 -4.52 -3.19 15.17
CA LEU A 278 -4.62 -1.84 15.75
C LEU A 278 -5.10 -1.82 17.21
N THR A 279 -5.35 -2.98 17.83
CA THR A 279 -5.75 -3.03 19.23
C THR A 279 -4.54 -2.76 20.14
N PRO A 280 -4.59 -1.75 21.03
CA PRO A 280 -3.48 -1.45 21.94
C PRO A 280 -3.11 -2.64 22.83
N GLY A 281 -1.82 -2.80 23.12
CA GLY A 281 -1.30 -3.85 24.01
C GLY A 281 -1.09 -5.23 23.36
N GLN A 282 -1.36 -5.37 22.06
CA GLN A 282 -1.12 -6.63 21.33
C GLN A 282 0.35 -6.91 21.03
N TYR A 283 1.18 -5.86 20.92
CA TYR A 283 2.57 -5.97 20.49
C TYR A 283 3.52 -5.53 21.60
N LYS A 284 4.64 -6.26 21.74
CA LYS A 284 5.76 -5.89 22.61
C LYS A 284 6.90 -5.24 21.82
N TYR A 285 6.99 -5.55 20.53
CA TYR A 285 8.11 -5.21 19.65
C TYR A 285 7.57 -4.67 18.31
N TYR A 286 8.27 -3.70 17.73
CA TYR A 286 7.87 -3.15 16.43
C TYR A 286 8.01 -4.20 15.32
N GLY A 287 9.02 -5.07 15.39
CA GLY A 287 9.25 -6.11 14.39
C GLY A 287 8.05 -7.06 14.22
N ASP A 288 7.39 -7.41 15.33
CA ASP A 288 6.20 -8.29 15.32
C ASP A 288 5.02 -7.61 14.61
N PHE A 289 4.86 -6.30 14.77
CA PHE A 289 3.88 -5.52 14.02
C PHE A 289 4.29 -5.37 12.55
N ALA A 290 5.56 -5.11 12.26
CA ALA A 290 6.00 -4.59 10.98
C ALA A 290 6.04 -5.64 9.86
N THR A 291 6.49 -6.87 10.15
CA THR A 291 6.89 -7.83 9.11
C THR A 291 6.40 -9.25 9.37
N VAL A 292 6.36 -10.06 8.31
CA VAL A 292 6.15 -11.52 8.43
C VAL A 292 7.39 -12.25 8.94
N THR A 293 8.57 -11.63 8.90
CA THR A 293 9.82 -12.29 9.30
C THR A 293 9.81 -12.63 10.78
N TYR A 294 9.87 -13.92 11.06
CA TYR A 294 10.02 -14.45 12.41
C TYR A 294 11.48 -14.82 12.65
N ASN A 295 12.16 -14.06 13.50
CA ASN A 295 13.50 -14.37 13.96
C ASN A 295 13.44 -14.71 15.46
N PRO A 296 13.42 -16.01 15.81
CA PRO A 296 13.53 -16.41 17.20
C PRO A 296 14.86 -15.89 17.77
N PRO A 297 14.89 -15.39 19.03
CA PRO A 297 16.14 -14.99 19.65
C PRO A 297 17.15 -16.14 19.65
N SER A 298 18.44 -15.81 19.55
CA SER A 298 19.53 -16.79 19.49
C SER A 298 19.43 -17.78 20.65
N GLY A 299 19.11 -19.04 20.33
CA GLY A 299 18.92 -20.11 21.31
C GLY A 299 17.53 -20.77 21.30
N SER A 300 16.50 -20.14 20.71
CA SER A 300 15.18 -20.78 20.54
C SER A 300 15.01 -21.34 19.13
N SER A 301 15.79 -22.36 18.77
CA SER A 301 15.39 -23.22 17.66
C SER A 301 14.18 -24.04 18.13
N SER A 302 13.05 -23.95 17.42
CA SER A 302 11.92 -24.89 17.56
C SER A 302 12.36 -26.36 17.39
N ALA A 303 13.55 -26.60 16.83
CA ALA A 303 14.18 -27.91 16.67
C ALA A 303 14.82 -28.52 17.94
N LYS A 304 14.76 -27.88 19.12
CA LYS A 304 15.32 -28.43 20.38
C LYS A 304 14.38 -28.35 21.58
N ALA A 305 13.07 -28.51 21.36
CA ALA A 305 12.10 -28.57 22.46
C ALA A 305 12.02 -29.96 23.14
N ASP A 306 13.10 -30.75 23.13
CA ASP A 306 13.20 -31.99 23.89
C ASP A 306 14.24 -31.86 25.01
N ALA A 307 13.74 -32.01 26.24
CA ALA A 307 14.45 -32.28 27.50
C ALA A 307 15.28 -31.16 28.17
N GLY A 308 14.62 -30.46 29.13
CA GLY A 308 15.04 -30.51 30.53
C GLY A 308 16.09 -29.53 31.08
N ALA A 309 15.65 -28.34 31.53
CA ALA A 309 16.17 -27.66 32.73
C ALA A 309 15.19 -26.57 33.22
N PRO A 310 14.96 -26.37 34.54
CA PRO A 310 14.05 -25.35 35.07
C PRO A 310 14.41 -23.91 34.64
N GLY A 311 15.69 -23.60 34.43
CA GLY A 311 16.16 -22.26 34.02
C GLY A 311 15.96 -21.93 32.53
N GLU A 312 15.86 -22.92 31.64
CA GLU A 312 15.60 -22.68 30.21
C GLU A 312 14.12 -22.36 29.94
N ARG A 313 13.21 -22.88 30.78
CA ARG A 313 11.78 -22.59 30.70
C ARG A 313 11.41 -21.15 31.05
N GLU A 314 12.19 -20.47 31.91
CA GLU A 314 11.98 -19.05 32.21
C GLU A 314 12.46 -18.13 31.08
N ASN A 315 13.58 -18.46 30.44
CA ASN A 315 14.10 -17.70 29.28
C ASN A 315 13.25 -17.86 28.01
N LEU A 316 12.58 -19.01 27.82
CA LEU A 316 11.60 -19.21 26.76
C LEU A 316 10.33 -18.34 26.96
N LYS A 317 9.89 -18.14 28.21
CA LYS A 317 8.71 -17.30 28.52
C LYS A 317 8.94 -15.81 28.29
N ALA A 318 10.18 -15.31 28.49
CA ALA A 318 10.50 -13.89 28.29
C ALA A 318 10.56 -13.48 26.79
N ASN A 319 10.73 -14.47 25.92
CA ASN A 319 11.08 -14.30 24.50
C ASN A 319 10.02 -14.82 23.50
N PHE A 320 8.97 -15.45 24.00
CA PHE A 320 7.84 -15.95 23.23
C PHE A 320 7.03 -14.80 22.62
N ARG A 321 6.78 -14.85 21.30
CA ARG A 321 5.81 -13.98 20.64
C ARG A 321 4.41 -14.42 21.11
N PRO A 322 3.63 -13.58 21.81
CA PRO A 322 2.32 -14.01 22.27
C PRO A 322 1.46 -14.42 21.06
N PRO A 323 0.60 -15.46 21.16
CA PRO A 323 -0.17 -15.96 20.03
C PRO A 323 -0.98 -14.85 19.34
N SER A 324 -1.50 -13.91 20.12
CA SER A 324 -2.25 -12.75 19.64
C SER A 324 -1.46 -11.76 18.79
N SER A 325 -0.12 -11.84 18.78
CA SER A 325 0.76 -10.91 18.06
C SER A 325 1.28 -11.44 16.72
N HIS A 326 0.83 -12.60 16.21
CA HIS A 326 1.30 -13.20 14.96
C HIS A 326 0.80 -12.52 13.68
N THR A 327 -0.27 -11.72 13.77
CA THR A 327 -0.71 -10.86 12.66
C THR A 327 0.23 -9.67 12.56
N SER A 328 0.84 -9.45 11.40
CA SER A 328 1.65 -8.26 11.11
C SER A 328 1.04 -7.40 10.01
N LEU A 329 1.45 -6.13 9.92
CA LEU A 329 1.08 -5.23 8.85
C LEU A 329 1.43 -5.81 7.48
N GLU A 330 2.62 -6.41 7.34
CA GLU A 330 3.02 -7.09 6.10
C GLU A 330 2.11 -8.30 5.79
N SER A 331 1.64 -9.05 6.79
CA SER A 331 0.71 -10.17 6.53
C SER A 331 -0.63 -9.71 5.97
N VAL A 332 -1.25 -8.67 6.55
CA VAL A 332 -2.54 -8.15 6.05
C VAL A 332 -2.38 -7.47 4.70
N HIS A 333 -1.25 -6.82 4.46
CA HIS A 333 -0.83 -6.32 3.14
C HIS A 333 -0.74 -7.45 2.11
N ASN A 334 -0.04 -8.55 2.43
CA ASN A 334 0.14 -9.67 1.50
C ASN A 334 -1.20 -10.32 1.15
N THR A 335 -2.08 -10.49 2.15
CA THR A 335 -3.44 -11.00 1.92
C THR A 335 -4.21 -10.08 0.98
N ALA A 336 -4.20 -8.77 1.20
CA ALA A 336 -4.86 -7.81 0.31
C ALA A 336 -4.31 -7.86 -1.11
N HIS A 337 -2.97 -7.91 -1.29
CA HIS A 337 -2.34 -8.05 -2.60
C HIS A 337 -2.87 -9.27 -3.38
N HIS A 338 -2.94 -10.44 -2.73
CA HIS A 338 -3.50 -11.65 -3.36
C HIS A 338 -5.00 -11.53 -3.63
N SER A 339 -5.79 -10.98 -2.69
CA SER A 339 -7.23 -10.74 -2.88
C SER A 339 -7.53 -9.74 -4.01
N ILE A 340 -6.58 -8.89 -4.39
CA ILE A 340 -6.74 -7.91 -5.48
C ILE A 340 -6.22 -8.46 -6.82
N GLY A 341 -5.05 -9.09 -6.83
CA GLY A 341 -4.44 -9.55 -8.07
C GLY A 341 -5.00 -10.88 -8.58
N GLY A 342 -5.47 -11.73 -7.68
CA GLY A 342 -5.92 -13.09 -7.98
C GLY A 342 -4.91 -14.15 -7.57
N ASP A 343 -5.44 -15.37 -7.40
CA ASP A 343 -4.69 -16.52 -6.91
C ASP A 343 -4.72 -17.65 -7.95
N PHE A 344 -3.54 -18.09 -8.38
CA PHE A 344 -3.37 -19.19 -9.35
C PHE A 344 -3.82 -20.56 -8.80
N THR A 345 -4.05 -20.67 -7.48
CA THR A 345 -4.61 -21.89 -6.88
C THR A 345 -6.11 -22.04 -7.15
N LEU A 346 -6.81 -20.96 -7.51
CA LEU A 346 -8.22 -20.99 -7.87
C LEU A 346 -8.41 -21.52 -9.31
N PRO A 347 -9.31 -22.50 -9.54
CA PRO A 347 -9.58 -23.00 -10.88
C PRO A 347 -10.01 -21.87 -11.84
N GLY A 348 -9.35 -21.81 -13.01
CA GLY A 348 -9.69 -20.86 -14.08
C GLY A 348 -8.96 -19.52 -14.02
N PHE A 349 -8.37 -19.14 -12.87
CA PHE A 349 -7.68 -17.87 -12.70
C PHE A 349 -6.15 -17.99 -12.77
N GLY A 350 -5.53 -16.92 -13.24
CA GLY A 350 -4.10 -16.65 -13.12
C GLY A 350 -3.82 -15.58 -12.06
N THR A 351 -2.54 -15.31 -11.83
CA THR A 351 -2.07 -14.25 -10.91
C THR A 351 -1.98 -12.93 -11.66
N GLY A 352 -2.84 -11.97 -11.35
CA GLY A 352 -2.75 -10.60 -11.88
C GLY A 352 -1.61 -9.81 -11.25
N HIS A 353 -1.42 -8.58 -11.73
CA HIS A 353 -0.24 -7.78 -11.40
C HIS A 353 -0.14 -7.52 -9.89
N MET A 354 -1.26 -7.17 -9.24
CA MET A 354 -1.31 -6.91 -7.80
C MET A 354 -0.92 -8.11 -6.92
N ALA A 355 -0.94 -9.34 -7.43
CA ALA A 355 -0.61 -10.53 -6.64
C ALA A 355 0.86 -10.97 -6.82
N ASP A 356 1.62 -10.33 -7.72
CA ASP A 356 3.06 -10.52 -7.83
C ASP A 356 3.81 -9.25 -7.37
N GLN A 357 4.55 -9.39 -6.27
CA GLN A 357 5.42 -8.36 -5.70
C GLN A 357 6.31 -7.68 -6.74
N SER A 358 6.79 -8.41 -7.75
CA SER A 358 7.76 -7.91 -8.72
C SER A 358 7.18 -6.88 -9.70
N ILE A 359 5.86 -6.87 -9.91
CA ILE A 359 5.16 -6.06 -10.93
C ILE A 359 3.94 -5.29 -10.36
N ALA A 360 3.55 -5.55 -9.10
CA ALA A 360 2.33 -4.98 -8.50
C ALA A 360 2.22 -3.46 -8.60
N ALA A 361 3.34 -2.73 -8.45
CA ALA A 361 3.36 -1.28 -8.46
C ALA A 361 2.85 -0.64 -9.77
N PHE A 362 2.83 -1.39 -10.88
CA PHE A 362 2.30 -0.90 -12.14
C PHE A 362 0.78 -0.72 -12.11
N ASP A 363 0.02 -1.52 -11.33
CA ASP A 363 -1.43 -1.34 -11.21
C ASP A 363 -1.73 -0.09 -10.37
N PRO A 364 -2.51 0.89 -10.87
CA PRO A 364 -2.81 2.11 -10.13
C PRO A 364 -3.41 1.89 -8.72
N ILE A 365 -4.11 0.77 -8.50
CA ILE A 365 -4.70 0.44 -7.19
C ILE A 365 -3.64 0.11 -6.13
N PHE A 366 -2.41 -0.25 -6.54
CA PHE A 366 -1.26 -0.44 -5.65
C PHE A 366 -1.06 0.76 -4.73
N TRP A 367 -1.12 1.96 -5.29
CA TRP A 367 -0.84 3.19 -4.56
C TRP A 367 -1.93 3.50 -3.54
N LEU A 368 -3.19 3.19 -3.87
CA LEU A 368 -4.33 3.32 -2.93
C LEU A 368 -4.20 2.33 -1.77
N HIS A 369 -3.79 1.09 -2.08
CA HIS A 369 -3.50 0.06 -1.11
C HIS A 369 -2.36 0.47 -0.18
N HIS A 370 -1.21 0.88 -0.72
CA HIS A 370 -0.05 1.31 0.07
C HIS A 370 -0.30 2.61 0.84
N CYS A 371 -1.19 3.47 0.37
CA CYS A 371 -1.66 4.63 1.13
C CYS A 371 -2.47 4.23 2.36
N HIS A 372 -3.23 3.14 2.29
CA HIS A 372 -3.89 2.56 3.45
C HIS A 372 -2.91 1.85 4.38
N ILE A 373 -1.90 1.14 3.86
CA ILE A 373 -0.82 0.57 4.69
C ILE A 373 -0.08 1.66 5.48
N ASP A 374 0.23 2.79 4.84
CA ASP A 374 0.83 3.95 5.53
C ASP A 374 -0.11 4.54 6.60
N ARG A 375 -1.42 4.56 6.34
CA ARG A 375 -2.45 4.95 7.33
C ARG A 375 -2.43 4.01 8.54
N LEU A 376 -2.41 2.70 8.31
CA LEU A 376 -2.36 1.70 9.38
C LEU A 376 -1.08 1.84 10.22
N LEU A 377 0.06 2.10 9.57
CA LEU A 377 1.32 2.42 10.27
C LEU A 377 1.18 3.67 11.14
N ALA A 378 0.64 4.77 10.61
CA ALA A 378 0.46 6.02 11.34
C ALA A 378 -0.50 5.87 12.56
N ILE A 379 -1.61 5.13 12.38
CA ILE A 379 -2.53 4.81 13.48
C ILE A 379 -1.81 3.96 14.54
N TRP A 380 -1.09 2.91 14.12
CA TRP A 380 -0.38 2.05 15.06
C TRP A 380 0.71 2.81 15.82
N GLN A 381 1.48 3.68 15.16
CA GLN A 381 2.47 4.56 15.79
C GLN A 381 1.82 5.48 16.84
N THR A 382 0.60 5.95 16.58
CA THR A 382 -0.16 6.80 17.51
C THR A 382 -0.60 6.02 18.75
N LEU A 383 -1.04 4.77 18.56
CA LEU A 383 -1.50 3.90 19.63
C LEU A 383 -0.36 3.25 20.42
N ASN A 384 0.85 3.17 19.84
CA ASN A 384 2.03 2.55 20.41
C ASN A 384 3.27 3.47 20.29
N PRO A 385 3.25 4.69 20.86
CA PRO A 385 4.27 5.70 20.61
C PRO A 385 5.68 5.29 21.04
N ASP A 386 5.82 4.38 22.00
CA ASP A 386 7.12 3.93 22.54
C ASP A 386 7.70 2.73 21.79
N LEU A 387 6.93 2.06 20.93
CA LEU A 387 7.34 0.84 20.24
C LEU A 387 7.92 1.15 18.85
N TRP A 388 9.09 1.77 18.80
CA TRP A 388 9.72 2.14 17.53
C TRP A 388 11.13 1.58 17.36
N LEU A 389 11.26 0.55 16.51
CA LEU A 389 12.53 -0.01 16.03
C LEU A 389 13.61 -0.08 17.12
N LEU A 390 13.28 -0.76 18.22
CA LEU A 390 14.10 -0.82 19.42
C LEU A 390 15.36 -1.67 19.16
N ASP A 391 16.41 -1.52 19.97
CA ASP A 391 17.64 -2.33 19.83
C ASP A 391 17.36 -3.85 19.92
N ALA A 392 16.32 -4.25 20.67
CA ALA A 392 15.85 -5.64 20.73
C ALA A 392 15.20 -6.14 19.42
N ASP A 393 14.60 -5.24 18.61
CA ASP A 393 14.14 -5.55 17.25
C ASP A 393 15.34 -5.78 16.32
N VAL A 394 16.42 -5.03 16.56
CA VAL A 394 17.66 -5.07 15.79
C VAL A 394 18.47 -6.34 16.03
N GLU A 395 18.55 -6.86 17.26
CA GLU A 395 19.21 -8.15 17.52
C GLU A 395 18.53 -9.32 16.81
N ARG A 396 17.23 -9.20 16.55
CA ARG A 396 16.45 -10.16 15.76
C ARG A 396 16.71 -10.01 14.26
N SER A 397 17.22 -8.90 13.75
CA SER A 397 17.49 -8.69 12.31
C SER A 397 18.96 -8.37 12.07
N ALA A 398 19.74 -9.30 11.49
CA ALA A 398 21.13 -9.14 11.04
C ALA A 398 21.91 -7.88 11.54
N ARG A 399 22.85 -8.08 12.48
CA ARG A 399 23.84 -7.10 13.04
C ARG A 399 23.83 -5.68 12.44
N GLY A 400 23.23 -4.71 13.14
CA GLY A 400 23.41 -3.26 12.90
C GLY A 400 22.15 -2.42 13.15
N LYS A 401 22.27 -1.11 13.46
CA LYS A 401 21.13 -0.22 13.77
C LYS A 401 20.16 -0.07 12.58
N MET A 402 19.14 -0.93 12.50
CA MET A 402 18.18 -0.95 11.38
C MET A 402 17.37 0.33 11.24
N SER A 403 17.12 1.05 12.33
CA SER A 403 16.42 2.34 12.31
C SER A 403 17.14 3.43 11.50
N GLU A 404 18.45 3.30 11.30
CA GLU A 404 19.30 4.20 10.51
C GLU A 404 19.76 3.60 9.18
N LYS A 405 19.31 2.38 8.85
CA LYS A 405 19.60 1.79 7.55
C LYS A 405 18.94 2.64 6.46
N ALA A 406 19.70 2.92 5.40
CA ALA A 406 19.22 3.68 4.26
C ALA A 406 18.00 2.98 3.62
N LEU A 407 16.93 3.76 3.43
CA LEU A 407 15.75 3.36 2.67
C LEU A 407 15.99 3.69 1.20
N SER A 408 16.94 2.98 0.58
CA SER A 408 17.28 3.16 -0.83
C SER A 408 16.09 2.82 -1.74
N PRO A 409 15.87 3.56 -2.85
CA PRO A 409 16.74 4.58 -3.43
C PRO A 409 16.37 6.02 -3.06
N PHE A 410 15.66 6.26 -1.97
CA PHE A 410 15.01 7.55 -1.70
C PHE A 410 15.97 8.58 -1.08
N HIS A 411 16.08 9.75 -1.72
CA HIS A 411 16.92 10.87 -1.27
C HIS A 411 16.07 12.06 -0.81
N ALA A 412 16.43 12.65 0.32
CA ALA A 412 15.75 13.82 0.91
C ALA A 412 16.26 15.15 0.34
N ASP A 413 17.39 15.15 -0.34
CA ASP A 413 18.01 16.36 -0.92
C ASP A 413 18.81 16.04 -2.19
N LYS A 414 19.34 17.08 -2.84
CA LYS A 414 20.20 16.98 -4.02
C LYS A 414 21.59 16.41 -3.74
N LYS A 415 21.95 16.25 -2.46
CA LYS A 415 23.26 15.76 -1.98
C LYS A 415 23.23 14.26 -1.66
N ARG A 416 22.19 13.54 -2.08
CA ARG A 416 22.00 12.09 -1.84
C ARG A 416 21.84 11.72 -0.36
N THR A 417 21.32 12.63 0.47
CA THR A 417 20.97 12.27 1.85
C THR A 417 19.85 11.23 1.83
N SER A 418 20.14 9.98 2.21
CA SER A 418 19.13 8.92 2.24
C SER A 418 18.11 9.12 3.35
N TYR A 419 16.88 8.68 3.10
CA TYR A 419 15.91 8.44 4.15
C TYR A 419 16.34 7.25 5.04
N THR A 420 15.92 7.30 6.29
CA THR A 420 16.01 6.20 7.27
C THR A 420 14.66 6.08 7.96
N SER A 421 14.40 4.97 8.64
CA SER A 421 13.16 4.80 9.39
C SER A 421 12.93 5.93 10.39
N ASN A 422 13.96 6.37 11.11
CA ASN A 422 13.86 7.49 12.04
C ASN A 422 13.49 8.80 11.35
N LYS A 423 14.02 9.08 10.16
CA LYS A 423 13.67 10.28 9.40
C LYS A 423 12.22 10.29 8.91
N VAL A 424 11.61 9.12 8.69
CA VAL A 424 10.22 9.01 8.23
C VAL A 424 9.22 8.67 9.34
N ARG A 425 9.65 8.61 10.60
CA ARG A 425 8.79 8.29 11.74
C ARG A 425 7.66 9.30 11.90
N GLU A 426 8.00 10.60 11.88
CA GLU A 426 7.04 11.69 11.96
C GLU A 426 6.48 11.98 10.58
N TRP A 427 5.31 11.43 10.24
CA TRP A 427 4.75 11.60 8.88
C TRP A 427 4.21 13.01 8.63
N THR A 428 3.76 13.74 9.67
CA THR A 428 3.16 15.06 9.48
C THR A 428 4.16 16.12 9.01
N GLN A 429 5.47 15.86 9.16
CA GLN A 429 6.53 16.72 8.60
C GLN A 429 6.54 16.77 7.08
N PHE A 430 5.96 15.77 6.41
CA PHE A 430 5.82 15.74 4.94
C PHE A 430 4.49 16.35 4.48
N GLY A 431 3.81 17.07 5.38
CA GLY A 431 2.65 17.87 5.06
C GLY A 431 1.36 17.08 4.87
N TYR A 432 1.21 15.87 5.44
CA TYR A 432 -0.03 15.10 5.37
C TYR A 432 -0.37 14.45 6.70
N THR A 433 -1.65 14.12 6.90
CA THR A 433 -2.10 13.19 7.94
C THR A 433 -3.37 12.45 7.50
N TYR A 434 -4.02 11.72 8.40
CA TYR A 434 -5.23 10.96 8.16
C TYR A 434 -6.41 11.48 8.98
N PRO A 435 -7.67 11.23 8.56
CA PRO A 435 -8.86 11.71 9.27
C PRO A 435 -8.87 11.41 10.77
N GLU A 436 -8.36 10.24 11.17
CA GLU A 436 -8.32 9.79 12.56
C GLU A 436 -7.25 10.52 13.39
N LEU A 437 -6.25 11.12 12.75
CA LEU A 437 -4.99 11.55 13.36
C LEU A 437 -4.82 13.07 13.40
N GLN A 438 -5.92 13.83 13.46
CA GLN A 438 -5.92 15.30 13.47
C GLN A 438 -5.52 15.88 14.83
N TYR A 439 -4.24 15.82 15.16
CA TYR A 439 -3.68 16.18 16.47
C TYR A 439 -4.04 17.60 16.97
N TRP A 440 -4.35 18.54 16.06
CA TRP A 440 -4.69 19.93 16.39
C TRP A 440 -6.10 20.15 16.93
N LEU A 441 -6.99 19.14 16.91
CA LEU A 441 -8.38 19.35 17.28
C LEU A 441 -8.55 19.80 18.75
N PRO A 442 -9.51 20.72 19.03
CA PRO A 442 -9.73 21.25 20.38
C PRO A 442 -10.04 20.19 21.43
N GLN A 443 -10.67 19.08 21.04
CA GLN A 443 -11.05 17.99 21.94
C GLN A 443 -9.85 17.30 22.63
N TYR A 444 -8.65 17.41 22.03
CA TYR A 444 -7.41 16.88 22.61
C TYR A 444 -6.69 17.89 23.49
N ARG A 445 -7.29 19.06 23.74
CA ARG A 445 -6.75 20.06 24.67
C ARG A 445 -7.40 19.92 26.06
N ASP A 446 -6.63 20.23 27.10
CA ASP A 446 -7.14 20.41 28.46
C ASP A 446 -7.69 21.82 28.66
N GLY A 447 -8.19 22.12 29.88
CA GLY A 447 -8.76 23.43 30.21
C GLY A 447 -7.79 24.62 30.09
N ASN A 448 -6.47 24.35 29.96
CA ASN A 448 -5.42 25.35 29.76
C ASN A 448 -4.89 25.36 28.32
N GLY A 449 -5.52 24.63 27.40
CA GLY A 449 -5.08 24.53 26.01
C GLY A 449 -3.89 23.60 25.77
N LYS A 450 -3.44 22.82 26.77
CA LYS A 450 -2.34 21.86 26.62
C LYS A 450 -2.85 20.55 26.02
N PHE A 451 -2.07 19.96 25.13
CA PHE A 451 -2.40 18.67 24.53
C PHE A 451 -2.42 17.52 25.55
N SER A 452 -3.42 16.64 25.44
CA SER A 452 -3.58 15.42 26.23
C SER A 452 -3.42 14.18 25.35
N GLN A 453 -2.28 13.50 25.49
CA GLN A 453 -2.00 12.24 24.80
C GLN A 453 -3.05 11.17 25.11
N GLU A 454 -3.50 11.10 26.36
CA GLU A 454 -4.53 10.16 26.80
C GLU A 454 -5.85 10.35 26.04
N LYS A 455 -6.37 11.59 25.94
CA LYS A 455 -7.59 11.88 25.18
C LYS A 455 -7.43 11.54 23.71
N TYR A 456 -6.26 11.85 23.13
CA TYR A 456 -5.98 11.58 21.73
C TYR A 456 -5.96 10.08 21.43
N VAL A 457 -5.19 9.29 22.19
CA VAL A 457 -5.10 7.83 22.03
C VAL A 457 -6.45 7.15 22.29
N ALA A 458 -7.21 7.60 23.29
CA ALA A 458 -8.54 7.07 23.58
C ALA A 458 -9.50 7.31 22.41
N ASP A 459 -9.47 8.49 21.79
CA ASP A 459 -10.32 8.82 20.65
C ASP A 459 -9.91 8.07 19.37
N VAL A 460 -8.61 7.94 19.10
CA VAL A 460 -8.11 7.12 17.98
C VAL A 460 -8.53 5.66 18.17
N SER A 461 -8.39 5.10 19.38
CA SER A 461 -8.84 3.74 19.70
C SER A 461 -10.35 3.57 19.49
N ARG A 462 -11.14 4.58 19.88
CA ARG A 462 -12.60 4.60 19.65
C ARG A 462 -12.94 4.58 18.16
N GLN A 463 -12.24 5.37 17.34
CA GLN A 463 -12.44 5.42 15.89
C GLN A 463 -12.07 4.08 15.22
N VAL A 464 -10.93 3.48 15.59
CA VAL A 464 -10.53 2.13 15.14
C VAL A 464 -11.59 1.10 15.47
N LYS A 465 -12.12 1.12 16.71
CA LYS A 465 -13.20 0.22 17.12
C LYS A 465 -14.46 0.44 16.29
N ALA A 466 -14.83 1.69 16.00
CA ALA A 466 -16.00 2.00 15.20
C ALA A 466 -15.88 1.52 13.74
N LEU A 467 -14.66 1.50 13.19
CA LEU A 467 -14.40 1.07 11.81
C LEU A 467 -14.33 -0.45 11.65
N TYR A 468 -13.67 -1.15 12.59
CA TYR A 468 -13.23 -2.52 12.37
C TYR A 468 -13.69 -3.54 13.41
N ALA A 469 -14.27 -3.11 14.54
CA ALA A 469 -14.69 -4.07 15.55
C ALA A 469 -15.93 -4.87 15.10
N PRO A 470 -16.01 -6.16 15.44
CA PRO A 470 -17.24 -6.95 15.24
C PRO A 470 -18.43 -6.36 16.00
N THR A 471 -19.60 -6.29 15.36
CA THR A 471 -20.82 -5.72 15.96
C THR A 471 -21.64 -6.68 16.82
N THR A 472 -21.32 -7.98 16.85
CA THR A 472 -22.13 -9.00 17.56
C THR A 472 -21.28 -9.95 18.41
N GLY A 473 -21.76 -10.21 19.63
CA GLY A 473 -21.41 -11.39 20.42
C GLY A 473 -20.62 -11.14 21.70
N THR A 474 -21.31 -10.97 22.82
CA THR A 474 -20.78 -11.40 24.13
C THR A 474 -20.66 -12.93 24.12
N SER A 475 -19.61 -13.48 23.51
CA SER A 475 -19.25 -14.87 23.77
C SER A 475 -18.50 -14.90 25.10
N THR A 476 -19.13 -15.53 26.07
CA THR A 476 -18.46 -15.89 27.32
C THR A 476 -17.43 -16.97 27.00
N GLY A 477 -16.14 -16.62 26.97
CA GLY A 477 -15.12 -17.52 27.51
C GLY A 477 -13.73 -17.51 26.87
N TYR A 478 -13.58 -17.46 25.55
CA TYR A 478 -12.28 -17.75 24.91
C TYR A 478 -12.08 -17.04 23.57
N ASP A 479 -10.88 -16.49 23.35
CA ASP A 479 -10.40 -15.99 22.04
C ASP A 479 -9.50 -17.07 21.41
N TYR A 480 -9.88 -17.58 20.23
CA TYR A 480 -9.13 -18.59 19.51
C TYR A 480 -8.36 -17.95 18.36
N VAL A 481 -7.05 -18.18 18.31
CA VAL A 481 -6.16 -17.66 17.27
C VAL A 481 -5.41 -18.83 16.63
N VAL A 482 -5.34 -18.84 15.29
CA VAL A 482 -4.54 -19.79 14.53
C VAL A 482 -3.28 -19.08 14.06
N ASN A 483 -2.12 -19.54 14.53
CA ASN A 483 -0.81 -19.03 14.09
C ASN A 483 -0.27 -19.92 12.97
N VAL A 484 0.22 -19.31 11.90
CA VAL A 484 0.85 -20.02 10.78
C VAL A 484 2.25 -19.47 10.57
N GLU A 485 3.26 -20.31 10.80
CA GLU A 485 4.65 -20.05 10.43
C GLU A 485 4.98 -20.81 9.14
N TYR A 486 5.58 -20.15 8.16
CA TYR A 486 5.98 -20.76 6.90
C TYR A 486 7.29 -20.16 6.40
N ASP A 487 8.05 -20.93 5.63
CA ASP A 487 9.27 -20.44 4.97
C ASP A 487 8.92 -19.98 3.53
N ARG A 488 9.23 -18.71 3.25
CA ARG A 488 8.97 -18.04 1.96
C ARG A 488 9.73 -18.70 0.80
N TYR A 489 10.83 -19.41 1.08
CA TYR A 489 11.70 -20.03 0.09
C TYR A 489 11.46 -21.53 -0.10
N VAL A 490 10.43 -22.12 0.53
CA VAL A 490 10.08 -23.51 0.28
C VAL A 490 9.70 -23.67 -1.19
N PRO A 491 10.42 -24.51 -1.97
CA PRO A 491 10.07 -24.74 -3.36
C PRO A 491 8.65 -25.32 -3.45
N ARG A 492 7.88 -24.91 -4.46
CA ARG A 492 6.51 -25.41 -4.72
C ARG A 492 6.49 -26.93 -4.51
N ILE A 493 5.78 -27.39 -3.49
CA ILE A 493 5.63 -28.82 -3.21
C ILE A 493 5.01 -29.43 -4.48
N PRO A 494 5.69 -30.35 -5.17
CA PRO A 494 5.07 -31.08 -6.28
C PRO A 494 3.87 -31.82 -5.71
N SER A 495 2.71 -31.71 -6.36
CA SER A 495 1.49 -32.41 -5.93
C SER A 495 1.75 -33.91 -5.78
N ARG A 496 2.03 -34.33 -4.56
CA ARG A 496 1.93 -35.71 -4.10
C ARG A 496 1.31 -35.68 -2.72
N THR A 497 0.19 -36.37 -2.64
CA THR A 497 -0.47 -36.88 -1.45
C THR A 497 0.54 -37.20 -0.36
N ASP A 498 0.49 -36.44 0.73
CA ASP A 498 0.67 -36.85 2.13
C ASP A 498 0.80 -35.57 2.96
N ALA A 499 -0.36 -34.99 3.31
CA ALA A 499 -0.43 -33.90 4.26
C ALA A 499 -0.30 -34.50 5.67
N ASP A 500 0.89 -34.39 6.26
CA ASP A 500 1.04 -34.54 7.70
C ASP A 500 0.41 -33.32 8.40
N VAL A 501 -0.89 -33.44 8.66
CA VAL A 501 -1.62 -32.55 9.57
C VAL A 501 -1.11 -32.85 10.98
N LEU A 502 -0.31 -31.95 11.53
CA LEU A 502 0.01 -31.93 12.95
C LEU A 502 -1.27 -31.57 13.74
N LEU A 503 -2.07 -32.59 14.03
CA LEU A 503 -3.16 -32.54 15.00
C LEU A 503 -2.55 -32.43 16.40
N ILE A 504 -2.50 -31.23 16.96
CA ILE A 504 -2.32 -31.06 18.40
C ILE A 504 -3.64 -31.45 19.06
N LYS A 505 -3.70 -32.68 19.58
CA LYS A 505 -4.73 -33.12 20.52
C LYS A 505 -4.41 -32.53 21.89
N ASP A 506 -5.21 -31.58 22.34
CA ASP A 506 -5.25 -31.22 23.76
C ASP A 506 -6.07 -32.28 24.51
N SER A 507 -5.43 -32.96 25.46
CA SER A 507 -6.10 -33.83 26.43
C SER A 507 -6.33 -33.07 27.74
N HIS A 508 -7.62 -32.84 28.03
CA HIS A 508 -8.31 -32.49 29.28
C HIS A 508 -7.63 -31.63 30.35
#